data_AF-A0A2A2J6C8-F1
#
_entry.id   AF-A0A2A2J6C8-F1
#
_cell.length_a   1.000
_cell.length_b   1.000
_cell.length_c   1.000
_cell.angle_alpha   90.00
_cell.angle_beta   90.00
_cell.angle_gamma   90.00
#
_symmetry.space_group_name_H-M   'P 1'
#
loop_
_entity.id
_entity.type
_entity.pdbx_description
1 polymer ?
#
loop_
_entity_poly.entity_id
_entity_poly.type
_entity_poly.pdbx_seq_one_letter_code
_entity_poly.pdbx_strand_id
1 'polypeptide(L)'
;MVNADLLTKHAANFKVTKDNAAEYFKQLFTKHRDIAEHYNAEDIDPDSILKSQRYIMMGMSEVQLFLRLPKTVSDERQWRSALSGFKESFGDNSVPMSKFNKVIDPFLATMEKYAGGMTAEQKKEWTELLNKAYADMKTWGWY
;
A
#
# COMPACT_ATOMS: atom_id res chain seq x y z
N MET A 1 -15.21 -12.71 -5.40
CA MET A 1 -13.87 -13.15 -5.86
C MET A 1 -13.27 -11.95 -6.54
N VAL A 2 -12.05 -11.55 -6.17
CA VAL A 2 -11.42 -10.33 -6.66
C VAL A 2 -11.15 -10.42 -8.17
N ASN A 3 -11.49 -9.36 -8.92
CA ASN A 3 -11.20 -9.24 -10.35
C ASN A 3 -9.73 -8.85 -10.60
N ALA A 4 -8.84 -9.83 -10.55
CA ALA A 4 -7.40 -9.66 -10.70
C ALA A 4 -6.99 -8.98 -12.03
N ASP A 5 -7.69 -9.25 -13.13
CA ASP A 5 -7.39 -8.69 -14.44
C ASP A 5 -7.69 -7.19 -14.50
N LEU A 6 -8.83 -6.76 -13.95
CA LEU A 6 -9.18 -5.34 -13.83
C LEU A 6 -8.11 -4.59 -13.03
N LEU A 7 -7.72 -5.15 -11.88
CA LEU A 7 -6.74 -4.53 -11.00
C LEU A 7 -5.33 -4.53 -11.60
N THR A 8 -4.93 -5.58 -12.31
CA THR A 8 -3.64 -5.65 -12.99
C THR A 8 -3.54 -4.59 -14.08
N LYS A 9 -4.61 -4.38 -14.88
CA LYS A 9 -4.66 -3.32 -15.90
C LYS A 9 -4.61 -1.93 -15.26
N HIS A 10 -5.37 -1.71 -14.19
CA HIS A 10 -5.36 -0.43 -13.48
C HIS A 10 -3.99 -0.14 -12.83
N ALA A 11 -3.37 -1.14 -12.19
CA ALA A 11 -2.04 -1.04 -11.60
C ALA A 11 -0.97 -0.65 -12.63
N ALA A 12 -1.08 -1.13 -13.88
CA ALA A 12 -0.14 -0.79 -14.95
C ALA A 12 -0.17 0.69 -15.36
N ASN A 13 -1.24 1.43 -15.04
CA ASN A 13 -1.31 2.88 -15.26
C ASN A 13 -0.51 3.67 -14.21
N PHE A 14 -0.25 3.07 -13.04
CA PHE A 14 0.57 3.70 -12.02
C PHE A 14 2.05 3.49 -12.32
N LYS A 15 2.69 4.50 -12.92
CA LYS A 15 4.15 4.52 -13.09
C LYS A 15 4.80 5.12 -11.84
N VAL A 16 5.45 4.29 -11.04
CA VAL A 16 6.17 4.76 -9.85
C VAL A 16 7.36 5.62 -10.27
N THR A 17 7.35 6.90 -9.90
CA THR A 17 8.42 7.87 -10.15
C THR A 17 8.80 8.57 -8.85
N LYS A 18 9.90 9.35 -8.88
CA LYS A 18 10.30 10.17 -7.73
C LYS A 18 9.23 11.19 -7.32
N ASP A 19 8.40 11.62 -8.26
CA ASP A 19 7.39 12.67 -8.06
C ASP A 19 6.10 12.17 -7.40
N ASN A 20 5.81 10.86 -7.48
CA ASN A 20 4.57 10.28 -6.93
C ASN A 20 4.81 9.20 -5.87
N ALA A 21 6.02 8.65 -5.75
CA ALA A 21 6.32 7.54 -4.84
C ALA A 21 6.01 7.89 -3.37
N ALA A 22 6.32 9.11 -2.96
CA ALA A 22 6.11 9.57 -1.59
C ALA A 22 4.65 10.00 -1.30
N GLU A 23 3.77 10.07 -2.32
CA GLU A 23 2.37 10.46 -2.09
C GLU A 23 1.69 9.50 -1.13
N TYR A 24 1.95 8.19 -1.27
CA TYR A 24 1.38 7.19 -0.39
C TYR A 24 1.68 7.49 1.09
N PHE A 25 2.93 7.85 1.42
CA PHE A 25 3.30 8.23 2.78
C PHE A 25 2.70 9.55 3.22
N LYS A 26 2.61 10.55 2.32
CA LYS A 26 1.87 11.78 2.61
C LYS A 26 0.42 11.48 3.00
N GLN A 27 -0.29 10.67 2.22
CA GLN A 27 -1.68 10.28 2.49
C GLN A 27 -1.79 9.47 3.79
N LEU A 28 -0.86 8.55 4.02
CA LEU A 28 -0.81 7.69 5.21
C LEU A 28 -0.61 8.51 6.48
N PHE A 29 0.40 9.38 6.51
CA PHE A 29 0.72 10.18 7.70
C PHE A 29 -0.29 11.30 7.95
N THR A 30 -0.97 11.78 6.90
CA THR A 30 -2.09 12.71 7.05
C THR A 30 -3.28 12.06 7.78
N LYS A 31 -3.58 10.79 7.46
CA LYS A 31 -4.75 10.08 8.01
C LYS A 31 -4.46 9.30 9.28
N HIS A 32 -3.23 8.82 9.45
CA HIS A 32 -2.83 7.88 10.50
C HIS A 32 -1.52 8.35 11.15
N ARG A 33 -1.62 9.37 12.01
CA ARG A 33 -0.47 9.89 12.78
C ARG A 33 0.20 8.82 13.64
N ASP A 34 -0.56 7.87 14.16
CA ASP A 34 -0.04 6.72 14.91
C ASP A 34 0.78 5.74 14.06
N ILE A 35 0.70 5.83 12.73
CA ILE A 35 1.61 5.15 11.81
C ILE A 35 2.85 6.01 11.59
N ALA A 36 2.70 7.33 11.45
CA ALA A 36 3.79 8.25 11.22
C ALA A 36 4.92 8.14 12.28
N GLU A 37 4.56 7.92 13.54
CA GLU A 37 5.50 7.66 14.65
C GLU A 37 6.49 6.52 14.34
N HIS A 38 6.01 5.42 13.77
CA HIS A 38 6.84 4.26 13.40
C HIS A 38 7.87 4.59 12.32
N TYR A 39 7.61 5.63 11.53
CA TYR A 39 8.49 6.09 10.47
C TYR A 39 9.36 7.30 10.88
N ASN A 40 9.30 7.76 12.14
CA ASN A 40 9.89 9.03 12.61
C ASN A 40 9.36 10.24 11.79
N ALA A 41 8.04 10.29 11.62
CA ALA A 41 7.32 11.30 10.84
C ALA A 41 6.21 12.02 11.63
N GLU A 42 6.12 11.80 12.93
CA GLU A 42 5.08 12.30 13.83
C GLU A 42 4.99 13.83 13.82
N ASP A 43 6.13 14.51 13.86
CA ASP A 43 6.24 15.98 13.87
C ASP A 43 6.50 16.57 12.47
N ILE A 44 6.54 15.72 11.44
CA ILE A 44 6.75 16.17 10.07
C ILE A 44 5.41 16.63 9.49
N ASP A 45 5.42 17.78 8.83
CA ASP A 45 4.33 18.21 7.95
C ASP A 45 4.21 17.23 6.77
N PRO A 46 3.08 16.53 6.60
CA PRO A 46 2.88 15.58 5.50
C PRO A 46 3.17 16.14 4.11
N ASP A 47 3.00 17.44 3.87
CA ASP A 47 3.33 18.05 2.58
C ASP A 47 4.84 18.07 2.30
N SER A 48 5.66 18.09 3.35
CA SER A 48 7.13 18.04 3.25
C SER A 48 7.66 16.64 2.91
N ILE A 49 6.86 15.58 3.11
CA ILE A 49 7.22 14.19 2.80
C ILE A 49 7.60 14.01 1.34
N LEU A 50 6.94 14.73 0.43
CA LEU A 50 7.18 14.66 -1.01
C LEU A 50 8.59 15.11 -1.44
N LYS A 51 9.30 15.86 -0.59
CA LYS A 51 10.66 16.36 -0.85
C LYS A 51 11.73 15.52 -0.17
N SER A 52 11.35 14.59 0.70
CA SER A 52 12.28 13.77 1.48
C SER A 52 12.77 12.58 0.66
N GLN A 53 14.07 12.53 0.38
CA GLN A 53 14.68 11.40 -0.33
C GLN A 53 14.41 10.07 0.38
N ARG A 54 14.36 10.05 1.72
CA ARG A 54 14.02 8.86 2.51
C ARG A 54 12.64 8.34 2.13
N TYR A 55 11.61 9.17 2.21
CA TYR A 55 10.23 8.75 1.94
C TYR A 55 9.96 8.50 0.45
N ILE A 56 10.69 9.17 -0.45
CA ILE A 56 10.67 8.85 -1.89
C ILE A 56 11.19 7.43 -2.10
N MET A 57 12.37 7.07 -1.58
CA MET A 57 12.94 5.74 -1.76
C MET A 57 12.07 4.65 -1.12
N MET A 58 11.56 4.90 0.09
CA MET A 58 10.64 3.97 0.74
C MET A 58 9.35 3.82 -0.05
N GLY A 59 8.78 4.92 -0.54
CA GLY A 59 7.54 4.91 -1.32
C GLY A 59 7.71 4.15 -2.63
N MET A 60 8.88 4.25 -3.26
CA MET A 60 9.19 3.48 -4.46
C MET A 60 9.16 1.97 -4.19
N SER A 61 9.56 1.53 -3.00
CA SER A 61 9.54 0.12 -2.61
C SER A 61 8.14 -0.33 -2.15
N GLU A 62 7.52 0.38 -1.21
CA GLU A 62 6.21 -0.02 -0.64
C GLU A 62 5.09 0.02 -1.68
N VAL A 63 5.04 1.03 -2.56
CA VAL A 63 4.00 1.09 -3.60
C VAL A 63 4.10 -0.12 -4.54
N GLN A 64 5.31 -0.60 -4.86
CA GLN A 64 5.47 -1.79 -5.69
C GLN A 64 4.90 -3.06 -5.04
N LEU A 65 4.92 -3.15 -3.70
CA LEU A 65 4.32 -4.27 -2.97
C LEU A 65 2.80 -4.35 -3.20
N PHE A 66 2.12 -3.20 -3.30
CA PHE A 66 0.69 -3.18 -3.62
C PHE A 66 0.44 -3.55 -5.08
N LEU A 67 1.21 -2.96 -6.00
CA LEU A 67 1.01 -3.13 -7.44
C LEU A 67 1.25 -4.58 -7.92
N ARG A 68 2.00 -5.39 -7.15
CA ARG A 68 2.17 -6.83 -7.45
C ARG A 68 0.99 -7.70 -7.01
N LEU A 69 0.21 -7.28 -6.02
CA LEU A 69 -0.82 -8.13 -5.39
C LEU A 69 -1.82 -8.74 -6.39
N PRO A 70 -2.39 -7.98 -7.35
CA PRO A 70 -3.38 -8.53 -8.29
C PRO A 70 -2.88 -9.76 -9.05
N LYS A 71 -1.60 -9.80 -9.41
CA LYS A 71 -0.99 -10.90 -10.18
C LYS A 71 -0.79 -12.18 -9.39
N THR A 72 -0.90 -12.10 -8.06
CA THR A 72 -0.55 -13.20 -7.15
C THR A 72 -1.75 -13.79 -6.42
N VAL A 73 -2.91 -13.11 -6.44
CA VAL A 73 -4.08 -13.46 -5.62
C VAL A 73 -4.68 -14.85 -5.95
N SER A 74 -4.43 -15.39 -7.14
CA SER A 74 -4.92 -16.70 -7.59
C SER A 74 -4.01 -17.87 -7.21
N ASP A 75 -2.78 -17.62 -6.76
CA ASP A 75 -1.81 -18.65 -6.36
C ASP A 75 -1.43 -18.41 -4.89
N GLU A 76 -1.84 -19.30 -3.99
CA GLU A 76 -1.63 -19.13 -2.54
C GLU A 76 -0.15 -18.97 -2.16
N ARG A 77 0.75 -19.70 -2.83
CA ARG A 77 2.19 -19.61 -2.55
C ARG A 77 2.73 -18.25 -2.96
N GLN A 78 2.38 -17.79 -4.16
CA GLN A 78 2.78 -16.47 -4.64
C GLN A 78 2.13 -15.35 -3.83
N TRP A 79 0.87 -15.51 -3.45
CA TRP A 79 0.13 -14.58 -2.60
C TRP A 79 0.79 -14.40 -1.25
N ARG A 80 1.08 -15.49 -0.55
CA ARG A 80 1.77 -15.46 0.75
C ARG A 80 3.17 -14.84 0.65
N SER A 81 3.90 -15.15 -0.42
CA SER A 81 5.20 -14.52 -0.71
C SER A 81 5.06 -13.01 -1.00
N ALA A 82 4.04 -12.61 -1.75
CA ALA A 82 3.76 -11.20 -2.01
C ALA A 82 3.31 -10.44 -0.75
N LEU A 83 2.69 -11.10 0.22
CA LEU A 83 2.35 -10.50 1.50
C LEU A 83 3.52 -10.46 2.49
N SER A 84 4.51 -11.36 2.37
CA SER A 84 5.68 -11.33 3.26
C SER A 84 6.50 -10.05 3.09
N GLY A 85 6.52 -9.44 1.90
CA GLY A 85 7.18 -8.14 1.72
C GLY A 85 6.54 -7.00 2.53
N PHE A 86 5.22 -7.05 2.78
CA PHE A 86 4.60 -6.10 3.71
C PHE A 86 5.01 -6.41 5.14
N LYS A 87 5.07 -7.69 5.51
CA LYS A 87 5.56 -8.13 6.82
C LYS A 87 6.98 -7.63 7.10
N GLU A 88 7.87 -7.74 6.10
CA GLU A 88 9.23 -7.22 6.15
C GLU A 88 9.23 -5.69 6.27
N SER A 89 8.56 -4.96 5.37
CA SER A 89 8.54 -3.49 5.40
C SER A 89 7.99 -2.92 6.71
N PHE A 90 6.89 -3.50 7.22
CA PHE A 90 6.32 -3.09 8.49
C PHE A 90 7.22 -3.49 9.66
N GLY A 91 7.84 -4.67 9.61
CA GLY A 91 8.81 -5.12 10.62
C GLY A 91 10.01 -4.19 10.73
N ASP A 92 10.59 -3.80 9.59
CA ASP A 92 11.73 -2.87 9.52
C ASP A 92 11.40 -1.49 10.10
N ASN A 93 10.14 -1.07 10.00
CA ASN A 93 9.64 0.18 10.56
C ASN A 93 8.92 -0.02 11.91
N SER A 94 8.99 -1.20 12.52
CA SER A 94 8.31 -1.51 13.80
C SER A 94 6.79 -1.26 13.80
N VAL A 95 6.13 -1.29 12.64
CA VAL A 95 4.68 -1.16 12.50
C VAL A 95 4.02 -2.51 12.78
N PRO A 96 3.08 -2.61 13.74
CA PRO A 96 2.34 -3.84 13.96
C PRO A 96 1.52 -4.24 12.74
N MET A 97 1.53 -5.52 12.36
CA MET A 97 0.79 -6.00 11.18
C MET A 97 -0.72 -5.85 11.32
N SER A 98 -1.22 -5.80 12.55
CA SER A 98 -2.61 -5.47 12.87
C SER A 98 -3.05 -4.09 12.39
N LYS A 99 -2.09 -3.21 12.04
CA LYS A 99 -2.38 -1.90 11.46
C LYS A 99 -2.43 -1.88 9.93
N PHE A 100 -2.26 -3.02 9.24
CA PHE A 100 -2.26 -3.05 7.77
C PHE A 100 -3.57 -2.53 7.14
N ASN A 101 -4.72 -2.69 7.81
CA ASN A 101 -5.96 -2.09 7.34
C ASN A 101 -5.91 -0.55 7.18
N LYS A 102 -5.00 0.14 7.89
CA LYS A 102 -4.80 1.60 7.79
C LYS A 102 -4.12 2.04 6.49
N VAL A 103 -3.49 1.14 5.76
CA VAL A 103 -2.81 1.49 4.50
C VAL A 103 -3.75 1.47 3.29
N ILE A 104 -4.97 0.95 3.45
CA ILE A 104 -5.95 0.79 2.36
C ILE A 104 -6.36 2.15 1.79
N ASP A 105 -6.96 3.02 2.60
CA ASP A 105 -7.45 4.32 2.12
C ASP A 105 -6.33 5.23 1.57
N PRO A 106 -5.13 5.33 2.21
CA PRO A 106 -3.99 6.04 1.64
C PRO A 106 -3.54 5.52 0.27
N PHE A 107 -3.48 4.20 0.11
CA PHE A 107 -3.12 3.59 -1.16
C PHE A 107 -4.17 3.86 -2.24
N LEU A 108 -5.46 3.71 -1.91
CA LEU A 108 -6.56 4.00 -2.84
C LEU A 108 -6.55 5.47 -3.30
N ALA A 109 -6.34 6.42 -2.39
CA ALA A 109 -6.23 7.84 -2.72
C ALA A 109 -5.02 8.12 -3.64
N THR A 110 -3.91 7.41 -3.41
CA THR A 110 -2.69 7.52 -4.24
C THR A 110 -2.94 6.97 -5.64
N MET A 111 -3.60 5.81 -5.76
CA MET A 111 -4.02 5.24 -7.04
C MET A 111 -4.97 6.17 -7.80
N GLU A 112 -6.01 6.70 -7.13
CA GLU A 112 -6.96 7.62 -7.75
C GLU A 112 -6.27 8.87 -8.34
N LYS A 113 -5.26 9.39 -7.64
CA LYS A 113 -4.51 10.56 -8.09
C LYS A 113 -3.55 10.29 -9.24
N TYR A 114 -2.88 9.14 -9.26
CA TYR A 114 -1.72 8.90 -10.15
C TYR A 114 -1.86 7.74 -11.14
N ALA A 115 -2.92 6.93 -11.07
CA ALA A 115 -3.19 5.84 -12.01
C ALA A 115 -4.20 6.23 -13.12
N GLY A 116 -4.46 7.54 -13.29
CA GLY A 116 -5.41 8.05 -14.28
C GLY A 116 -6.86 8.09 -13.79
N GLY A 117 -7.07 8.24 -12.49
CA GLY A 117 -8.39 8.14 -11.85
C GLY A 117 -8.67 6.71 -11.37
N MET A 118 -9.80 6.54 -10.67
CA MET A 118 -10.26 5.24 -10.22
C MET A 118 -11.78 5.15 -10.33
N THR A 119 -12.27 4.16 -11.07
CA THR A 119 -13.72 3.91 -11.17
C THR A 119 -14.26 3.31 -9.87
N ALA A 120 -15.58 3.39 -9.67
CA ALA A 120 -16.23 2.78 -8.50
C ALA A 120 -15.97 1.26 -8.43
N GLU A 121 -15.94 0.57 -9.57
CA GLU A 121 -15.62 -0.85 -9.65
C GLU A 121 -14.17 -1.13 -9.27
N GLN A 122 -13.20 -0.38 -9.82
CA GLN A 122 -11.79 -0.52 -9.45
C GLN A 122 -11.55 -0.29 -7.96
N LYS A 123 -12.20 0.74 -7.38
CA LYS A 123 -12.13 1.03 -5.95
C LYS A 123 -12.65 -0.13 -5.11
N LYS A 124 -13.82 -0.67 -5.49
CA LYS A 124 -14.41 -1.84 -4.82
C LYS A 124 -13.47 -3.03 -4.86
N GLU A 125 -12.95 -3.38 -6.04
CA GLU A 125 -12.09 -4.54 -6.22
C GLU A 125 -10.74 -4.40 -5.48
N TRP A 126 -10.11 -3.22 -5.49
CA TRP A 126 -8.92 -2.97 -4.69
C TRP A 126 -9.20 -3.10 -3.19
N THR A 127 -10.33 -2.58 -2.73
CA THR A 127 -10.76 -2.68 -1.33
C THR A 127 -10.96 -4.14 -0.94
N GLU A 128 -11.62 -4.94 -1.78
CA GLU A 128 -11.79 -6.38 -1.56
C GLU A 128 -10.44 -7.13 -1.52
N LEU A 129 -9.50 -6.80 -2.43
CA LEU A 129 -8.17 -7.40 -2.45
C LEU A 129 -7.38 -7.13 -1.17
N LEU A 130 -7.38 -5.87 -0.70
CA LEU A 130 -6.61 -5.49 0.49
C LEU A 130 -7.28 -5.97 1.79
N ASN A 131 -8.61 -6.03 1.83
CA ASN A 131 -9.32 -6.69 2.92
C ASN A 131 -9.04 -8.20 2.97
N LYS A 132 -8.96 -8.86 1.81
CA LYS A 132 -8.52 -10.26 1.73
C LYS A 132 -7.09 -10.41 2.25
N ALA A 133 -6.16 -9.54 1.83
CA ALA A 133 -4.79 -9.55 2.34
C ALA A 133 -4.75 -9.46 3.87
N TYR A 134 -5.48 -8.49 4.44
CA TYR A 134 -5.58 -8.32 5.88
C TYR A 134 -6.11 -9.60 6.56
N ALA A 135 -7.22 -10.16 6.07
CA ALA A 135 -7.83 -11.36 6.61
C ALA A 135 -6.90 -12.58 6.53
N ASP A 136 -6.23 -12.80 5.39
CA ASP A 136 -5.31 -13.93 5.21
C ASP A 136 -4.08 -13.82 6.10
N MET A 137 -3.50 -12.62 6.24
CA MET A 137 -2.37 -12.41 7.18
C MET A 137 -2.77 -12.72 8.63
N LYS A 138 -4.02 -12.44 9.01
CA LYS A 138 -4.56 -12.81 10.32
C LYS A 138 -4.71 -14.32 10.48
N THR A 139 -5.26 -15.02 9.48
CA THR A 139 -5.44 -16.48 9.56
C THR A 139 -4.11 -17.23 9.63
N TRP A 140 -3.05 -16.66 9.07
CA TRP A 140 -1.69 -17.19 9.17
C TRP A 140 -0.97 -16.84 10.49
N GLY A 141 -1.63 -16.12 11.41
CA GLY A 141 -1.07 -15.75 12.71
C GLY A 141 0.08 -14.75 12.61
N TRP A 142 0.07 -13.87 11.61
CA TRP A 142 1.08 -12.80 11.54
C TRP A 142 0.77 -11.66 12.51
N TYR A 143 -0.46 -11.62 13.04
CA TYR A 143 -0.94 -10.79 14.13
C TYR A 143 -2.29 -11.30 14.65
#